data_AF-A0A227IEY8-F1
#
_entry.id   AF-A0A227IEY8-F1
#
_cell.length_a   1.000
_cell.length_b   1.000
_cell.length_c   1.000
_cell.angle_alpha   90.00
_cell.angle_beta   90.00
_cell.angle_gamma   90.00
#
_symmetry.space_group_name_H-M   'P 1'
#
loop_
_entity.id
_entity.type
_entity.pdbx_description
1 polymer ?
#
loop_
_entity_poly.entity_id
_entity_poly.type
_entity_poly.pdbx_seq_one_letter_code
_entity_poly.pdbx_strand_id
1 'polypeptide(L)' 'DAKSLESLPFVDSVTPSLSNSLTVRYANQDATASVEGVGEDYFRVRGYEIAKGQFWDEESVNSLAQEAVIDDNTRKEMF' A
#
# COMPACT_ATOMS: atom_id res chain seq x y z
N ASP A 1 -23.37 9.27 -6.34
CA ASP A 1 -22.99 10.69 -6.20
C ASP A 1 -21.66 10.88 -5.49
N ALA A 2 -20.55 10.55 -6.17
CA ALA A 2 -19.19 10.76 -5.67
C ALA A 2 -18.21 11.04 -6.84
N LYS A 3 -18.65 11.80 -7.85
CA LYS A 3 -17.88 12.07 -9.07
C LYS A 3 -17.61 13.57 -9.32
N SER A 4 -17.72 14.40 -8.28
CA SER A 4 -17.73 15.87 -8.43
C SER A 4 -16.71 16.63 -7.57
N LEU A 5 -15.57 16.04 -7.21
CA LEU A 5 -14.52 16.74 -6.45
C LEU A 5 -13.11 16.68 -7.09
N GLU A 6 -13.02 16.37 -8.39
CA GLU A 6 -11.75 16.40 -9.14
C GLU A 6 -11.39 17.77 -9.75
N SER A 7 -11.86 18.88 -9.17
CA SER A 7 -11.62 20.23 -9.72
C SER A 7 -10.91 21.19 -8.76
N LEU A 8 -9.98 20.71 -7.93
CA LEU A 8 -9.14 21.57 -7.10
C LEU A 8 -7.65 21.33 -7.41
N PRO A 9 -6.91 22.31 -7.95
CA PRO A 9 -5.55 22.15 -8.48
C PRO A 9 -4.45 22.08 -7.40
N PHE A 10 -4.74 21.55 -6.21
CA PHE A 10 -3.76 21.43 -5.11
C PHE A 10 -3.90 20.14 -4.29
N VAL A 11 -4.53 19.10 -4.83
CA VAL A 11 -4.59 17.77 -4.21
C VAL A 11 -4.00 16.77 -5.19
N ASP A 12 -2.66 16.70 -5.24
CA ASP A 12 -1.92 15.77 -6.12
C ASP A 12 -1.99 14.32 -5.64
N SER A 13 -2.57 14.04 -4.47
CA SER A 13 -3.09 12.72 -4.10
C SER A 13 -3.76 12.78 -2.72
N VAL A 14 -5.02 12.36 -2.60
CA VAL A 14 -5.65 12.05 -1.31
C VAL A 14 -5.60 10.54 -1.12
N THR A 15 -4.48 10.07 -0.60
CA THR A 15 -4.36 8.70 -0.12
C THR A 15 -4.89 8.63 1.33
N PRO A 16 -6.05 8.01 1.61
CA PRO A 16 -6.45 7.76 2.98
C PRO A 16 -5.52 6.68 3.56
N SER A 17 -4.60 7.05 4.45
CA SER A 17 -3.77 6.09 5.17
C SER A 17 -4.54 5.50 6.35
N LEU A 18 -4.91 4.22 6.28
CA LEU A 18 -5.45 3.47 7.42
C LEU A 18 -4.36 2.57 7.98
N SER A 19 -3.96 2.78 9.24
CA SER A 19 -2.97 1.95 9.93
C SER A 19 -3.64 0.97 10.90
N ASN A 20 -3.41 -0.32 10.73
CA ASN A 20 -3.85 -1.38 11.65
C ASN A 20 -2.68 -2.30 12.02
N SER A 21 -2.68 -2.84 13.25
CA SER A 21 -1.72 -3.87 13.66
C SER A 21 -2.39 -5.24 13.57
N LEU A 22 -1.78 -6.17 12.83
CA LEU A 22 -2.33 -7.49 12.53
C LEU A 22 -1.25 -8.57 12.63
N THR A 23 -1.65 -9.82 12.89
CA THR A 23 -0.73 -10.96 12.76
C THR A 23 -0.71 -11.43 11.31
N VAL A 24 0.47 -11.37 10.69
CA VAL A 24 0.74 -11.91 9.36
C VAL A 24 1.33 -13.30 9.52
N ARG A 25 0.89 -14.24 8.69
CA ARG A 25 1.37 -15.62 8.71
C ARG A 25 1.79 -16.06 7.31
N TYR A 26 3.00 -16.59 7.20
CA TYR A 26 3.51 -17.23 6.00
C TYR A 26 4.09 -18.60 6.36
N ALA A 27 3.52 -19.67 5.78
CA ALA A 27 3.86 -21.05 6.13
C ALA A 27 3.82 -21.34 7.65
N ASN A 28 4.96 -21.69 8.24
CA ASN A 28 5.15 -21.99 9.66
C ASN A 28 5.62 -20.79 10.48
N GLN A 29 5.59 -19.58 9.93
CA GLN A 29 6.03 -18.36 10.58
C GLN A 29 4.89 -17.36 10.75
N ASP A 30 4.85 -16.74 11.92
CA ASP A 30 3.91 -15.69 12.29
C ASP A 30 4.65 -14.50 12.88
N ALA A 31 4.23 -13.30 12.49
CA ALA A 31 4.74 -12.04 13.03
C ALA A 31 3.62 -11.02 13.17
N THR A 32 3.78 -10.09 14.11
CA THR A 32 2.90 -8.93 14.20
C THR A 32 3.45 -7.85 13.29
N ALA A 33 2.64 -7.39 12.34
CA ALA A 33 3.01 -6.36 11.38
C ALA A 33 2.02 -5.19 11.43
N SER A 34 2.53 -4.01 11.11
CA SER A 34 1.70 -2.84 10.82
C SER A 34 1.31 -2.87 9.35
N VAL A 35 0.02 -2.74 9.08
CA VAL A 35 -0.55 -2.71 7.73
C VAL A 35 -1.10 -1.32 7.48
N GLU A 36 -0.68 -0.72 6.37
CA GLU A 36 -1.15 0.58 5.89
C GLU A 36 -1.93 0.40 4.59
N GLY A 37 -3.23 0.74 4.62
CA GLY A 37 -4.01 0.91 3.39
C GLY A 37 -3.68 2.25 2.77
N VAL A 38 -3.14 2.27 1.56
CA VAL A 38 -2.66 3.49 0.87
C VAL A 38 -3.02 3.45 -0.63
N GLY A 39 -3.11 4.61 -1.27
CA GLY A 39 -3.35 4.76 -2.70
C GLY A 39 -2.07 4.61 -3.52
N GLU A 40 -2.21 4.62 -4.85
CA GLU A 40 -1.12 4.39 -5.81
C GLU A 40 0.06 5.37 -5.69
N ASP A 41 -0.22 6.64 -5.36
CA ASP A 41 0.83 7.67 -5.31
C ASP A 41 1.67 7.63 -4.03
N TYR A 42 1.27 6.82 -3.03
CA TYR A 42 1.91 6.78 -1.72
C TYR A 42 3.42 6.58 -1.80
N PHE A 43 3.85 5.59 -2.60
CA PHE A 43 5.26 5.24 -2.74
C PHE A 43 6.06 6.36 -3.40
N ARG A 44 5.49 7.02 -4.42
CA ARG A 44 6.13 8.15 -5.12
C ARG A 44 6.31 9.34 -4.18
N VAL A 45 5.26 9.70 -3.44
CA VAL A 45 5.29 10.84 -2.49
C VAL A 45 6.25 10.57 -1.33
N ARG A 46 6.35 9.32 -0.86
CA ARG A 46 7.29 8.91 0.19
C ARG A 46 8.72 8.70 -0.31
N GLY A 47 8.93 8.67 -1.63
CA GLY A 47 10.25 8.41 -2.23
C GLY A 47 10.73 6.96 -2.03
N TYR A 48 9.80 6.00 -1.97
CA TYR A 48 10.15 4.58 -1.88
C TYR A 48 10.54 4.02 -3.24
N GLU A 49 11.55 3.16 -3.23
CA GLU A 49 12.03 2.43 -4.41
C GLU A 49 11.72 0.95 -4.27
N ILE A 50 11.32 0.32 -5.38
CA ILE A 50 11.03 -1.11 -5.40
C ILE A 50 12.33 -1.90 -5.59
N ALA A 51 12.68 -2.73 -4.60
CA ALA A 51 13.85 -3.61 -4.72
C ALA A 51 13.58 -4.80 -5.66
N LYS A 52 12.34 -5.31 -5.67
CA LYS A 52 11.90 -6.41 -6.52
C LYS A 52 10.37 -6.38 -6.67
N GLY A 53 9.88 -6.66 -7.87
CA GLY A 53 8.43 -6.67 -8.16
C GLY A 53 7.97 -5.31 -8.67
N GLN A 54 6.75 -4.93 -8.29
CA GLN A 54 6.10 -3.68 -8.69
C GLN A 54 5.21 -3.16 -7.56
N PHE A 55 4.93 -1.86 -7.56
CA PHE A 55 3.83 -1.30 -6.78
C PHE A 55 2.50 -1.59 -7.48
N TRP A 56 1.39 -1.41 -6.78
CA TRP A 56 0.07 -1.40 -7.40
C TRP A 56 -0.18 -0.10 -8.16
N ASP A 57 -1.03 -0.17 -9.18
CA ASP A 57 -1.47 0.96 -9.99
C ASP A 57 -2.96 1.25 -9.81
N GLU A 58 -3.47 2.19 -10.59
CA GLU A 58 -4.89 2.60 -10.56
C GLU A 58 -5.84 1.45 -10.87
N GLU A 59 -5.45 0.50 -11.74
CA GLU A 59 -6.26 -0.67 -12.05
C GLU A 59 -6.37 -1.60 -10.84
N SER A 60 -5.25 -1.86 -10.15
CA SER A 60 -5.25 -2.64 -8.90
C SER A 60 -6.11 -1.98 -7.82
N VAL A 61 -6.05 -0.66 -7.67
CA VAL A 61 -6.88 0.07 -6.69
C VAL A 61 -8.36 -0.01 -7.06
N ASN A 62 -8.71 0.25 -8.33
CA ASN A 62 -10.10 0.24 -8.81
C ASN A 62 -10.74 -1.17 -8.76
N SER A 63 -9.94 -2.20 -8.98
CA SER A 63 -10.40 -3.61 -8.94
C SER A 63 -10.40 -4.21 -7.53
N LEU A 64 -9.91 -3.48 -6.53
CA LEU A 64 -9.69 -3.99 -5.17
C LEU A 64 -8.82 -5.26 -5.18
N ALA A 65 -7.76 -5.24 -6.00
CA ALA A 65 -6.84 -6.35 -6.11
C ALA A 65 -6.20 -6.68 -4.75
N GLN A 66 -6.06 -7.97 -4.45
CA GLN A 66 -5.45 -8.44 -3.21
C GLN A 66 -3.93 -8.48 -3.35
N GLU A 67 -3.33 -7.29 -3.41
CA GLU A 67 -1.90 -7.08 -3.55
C GLU A 67 -1.31 -6.45 -2.29
N ALA A 68 -0.03 -6.73 -2.03
CA ALA A 68 0.68 -6.17 -0.89
C ALA A 68 2.14 -5.91 -1.25
N VAL A 69 2.66 -4.79 -0.76
CA VAL A 69 4.07 -4.42 -0.83
C VAL A 69 4.60 -4.50 0.59
N ILE A 70 5.71 -5.23 0.77
CA ILE A 70 6.34 -5.43 2.06
C ILE A 70 7.66 -4.66 2.13
N ASP A 71 8.00 -4.18 3.32
CA ASP A 71 9.30 -3.56 3.55
C ASP A 71 10.42 -4.61 3.67
N ASP A 72 11.67 -4.13 3.72
CA ASP A 72 12.83 -5.02 3.79
C ASP A 72 12.89 -5.81 5.10
N ASN A 73 12.34 -5.28 6.20
CA ASN A 73 12.28 -5.97 7.49
C ASN A 73 11.32 -7.16 7.41
N THR A 74 10.10 -6.96 6.92
CA THR A 74 9.10 -8.02 6.70
C THR A 74 9.66 -9.08 5.77
N ARG A 75 10.37 -8.69 4.70
CA ARG A 75 11.03 -9.63 3.80
C ARG A 75 12.04 -10.51 4.54
N LYS A 76 12.96 -9.91 5.30
CA LYS A 76 13.99 -10.64 6.07
C LYS A 76 13.41 -11.52 7.17
N GLU A 77 12.30 -11.10 7.76
CA GLU A 77 11.67 -11.84 8.83
C GLU A 77 10.92 -13.05 8.26
N MET A 78 10.12 -12.88 7.21
CA MET A 78 9.17 -13.90 6.74
C MET A 78 9.67 -14.81 5.59
N PHE A 79 10.78 -14.49 4.92
CA PHE A 79 11.26 -15.19 3.69
C PHE A 79 12.77 -15.42 3.68
#